data_AF-A0A838RBY7-F1
#
_entry.id   AF-A0A838RBY7-F1
#
_cell.length_a   1.000
_cell.length_b   1.000
_cell.length_c   1.000
_cell.angle_alpha   90.00
_cell.angle_beta   90.00
_cell.angle_gamma   90.00
#
_symmetry.space_group_name_H-M   'P 1'
#
loop_
_entity.id
_entity.type
_entity.pdbx_description
1 polymer ?
#
loop_
_entity_poly.entity_id
_entity_poly.type
_entity_poly.pdbx_seq_one_letter_code
_entity_poly.pdbx_strand_id
1 'polypeptide(L)'
;MGQVLALRREAGTPDAEKARQLVTEHLTALGYRVEIQRFRFHPSGLLAFPVFGAGLGGLALLLLPLLTMPRIAGWGALLVWVTGLAALAVLSAGVALGWLALGGGMGEDANLIATRSSAPVRRWIVAHL
;
A
#
# COMPACT_ATOMS: atom_id res chain seq x y z
N MET A 1 -5.66 -24.98 -15.86
CA MET A 1 -5.82 -24.36 -14.52
C MET A 1 -4.60 -24.48 -13.61
N GLY A 2 -3.92 -25.64 -13.51
CA GLY A 2 -2.75 -25.81 -12.62
C GLY A 2 -1.57 -24.85 -12.86
N GLN A 3 -1.33 -24.40 -14.09
CA GLN A 3 -0.27 -23.42 -14.40
C GLN A 3 -0.52 -22.02 -13.82
N VAL A 4 -1.78 -21.56 -13.74
CA VAL A 4 -2.13 -20.24 -13.17
C VAL A 4 -1.96 -20.22 -11.65
N LEU A 5 -2.16 -21.37 -10.99
CA LEU A 5 -1.94 -21.51 -9.54
C LEU A 5 -0.44 -21.53 -9.17
N ALA A 6 0.44 -21.82 -10.13
CA ALA A 6 1.89 -21.88 -9.91
C ALA A 6 2.59 -20.51 -10.05
N LEU A 7 1.93 -19.52 -10.65
CA LEU A 7 2.48 -18.17 -10.85
C LEU A 7 2.33 -17.33 -9.59
N ARG A 8 3.34 -16.51 -9.27
CA ARG A 8 3.21 -15.48 -8.22
C ARG A 8 2.26 -14.39 -8.71
N ARG A 9 1.26 -14.07 -7.87
CA ARG A 9 0.17 -13.14 -8.19
C ARG A 9 0.41 -11.73 -7.66
N GLU A 10 1.67 -11.38 -7.52
CA GLU A 10 2.05 -10.07 -7.01
C GLU A 10 1.76 -9.01 -8.09
N ALA A 11 0.97 -8.00 -7.74
CA ALA A 11 0.55 -6.94 -8.66
C ALA A 11 1.76 -6.27 -9.32
N GLY A 12 1.64 -5.97 -10.61
CA GLY A 12 2.72 -5.33 -11.37
C GLY A 12 3.94 -6.21 -11.68
N THR A 13 3.86 -7.53 -11.46
CA THR A 13 4.90 -8.47 -11.85
C THR A 13 4.63 -9.13 -13.22
N PRO A 14 5.66 -9.62 -13.93
CA PRO A 14 5.48 -10.37 -15.18
C PRO A 14 4.62 -11.63 -15.02
N ASP A 15 4.64 -12.25 -13.84
CA ASP A 15 3.86 -13.46 -13.56
C ASP A 15 2.36 -13.15 -13.39
N ALA A 16 2.01 -12.01 -12.75
CA ALA A 16 0.64 -11.53 -12.71
C ALA A 16 0.09 -11.20 -14.11
N GLU A 17 0.94 -10.66 -14.99
CA GLU A 17 0.56 -10.40 -16.38
C GLU A 17 0.30 -11.70 -17.16
N LYS A 18 1.17 -12.71 -17.01
CA LYS A 18 0.94 -14.03 -17.60
C LYS A 18 -0.33 -14.70 -17.07
N ALA A 19 -0.58 -14.60 -15.76
CA ALA A 19 -1.79 -15.13 -15.15
C ALA A 19 -3.05 -14.46 -15.74
N ARG A 20 -3.03 -13.13 -15.92
CA ARG A 20 -4.11 -12.40 -16.60
C ARG A 20 -4.33 -12.85 -18.03
N GLN A 21 -3.26 -13.04 -18.79
CA GLN A 21 -3.36 -13.50 -20.18
C GLN A 21 -4.05 -14.87 -20.25
N LEU A 22 -3.58 -15.83 -19.45
CA LEU A 22 -4.18 -17.18 -19.39
C LEU A 22 -5.66 -17.16 -19.00
N VAL A 23 -6.03 -16.29 -18.06
CA VAL A 23 -7.44 -16.17 -17.61
C VAL A 23 -8.29 -15.47 -18.67
N THR A 24 -7.75 -14.45 -19.33
CA THR A 24 -8.42 -13.75 -20.44
C THR A 24 -8.71 -14.72 -21.57
N GLU A 25 -7.72 -15.49 -22.02
CA GLU A 25 -7.88 -16.52 -23.06
C GLU A 25 -8.95 -17.54 -22.68
N HIS A 26 -8.92 -18.04 -21.45
CA HIS A 26 -9.90 -19.01 -20.98
C HIS A 26 -11.32 -18.44 -20.95
N LEU A 27 -11.51 -17.22 -20.45
CA LEU A 27 -12.82 -16.56 -20.40
C LEU A 27 -13.34 -16.26 -21.81
N THR A 28 -12.47 -15.83 -22.73
CA THR A 28 -12.84 -15.62 -24.13
C THR A 28 -13.26 -16.93 -24.80
N ALA A 29 -12.54 -18.04 -24.56
CA ALA A 29 -12.93 -19.36 -25.07
C ALA A 29 -14.30 -19.82 -24.54
N LEU A 30 -14.70 -19.39 -23.34
CA LEU A 30 -16.03 -19.62 -22.77
C LEU A 30 -17.11 -18.66 -23.29
N GLY A 31 -16.80 -17.82 -24.26
CA GLY A 31 -17.73 -16.87 -24.89
C GLY A 31 -17.94 -15.57 -24.12
N TYR A 32 -17.04 -15.22 -23.19
CA TYR A 32 -17.07 -13.91 -22.54
C TYR A 32 -16.34 -12.86 -23.38
N ARG A 33 -16.89 -11.65 -23.43
CA ARG A 33 -16.14 -10.45 -23.80
C ARG A 33 -15.35 -10.00 -22.58
N VAL A 34 -14.02 -9.98 -22.70
CA VAL A 34 -13.11 -9.58 -21.63
C VAL A 34 -12.50 -8.22 -21.97
N GLU A 35 -12.54 -7.29 -21.02
CA GLU A 35 -11.90 -5.98 -21.08
C GLU A 35 -10.81 -5.90 -20.00
N ILE A 36 -9.64 -5.38 -20.37
CA ILE A 36 -8.50 -5.20 -19.48
C ILE A 36 -8.45 -3.74 -19.07
N GLN A 37 -8.81 -3.44 -17.83
CA GLN A 37 -8.76 -2.08 -17.28
C GLN A 37 -7.45 -1.89 -16.51
N ARG A 38 -6.50 -1.18 -17.12
CA ARG A 38 -5.21 -0.86 -16.51
C ARG A 38 -5.36 0.26 -15.47
N PHE A 39 -4.66 0.14 -14.38
CA PHE A 39 -4.56 1.16 -13.35
C PHE A 39 -3.12 1.26 -12.84
N ARG A 40 -2.78 2.43 -12.34
CA ARG A 40 -1.52 2.62 -11.64
C ARG A 40 -1.76 2.55 -10.15
N PHE A 41 -0.85 1.91 -9.43
CA PHE A 41 -0.91 1.79 -7.99
C PHE A 41 0.46 2.10 -7.39
N HIS A 42 0.46 2.55 -6.15
CA HIS A 42 1.67 2.58 -5.35
C HIS A 42 1.72 1.28 -4.55
N PRO A 43 2.72 0.40 -4.77
CA PRO A 43 2.90 -0.78 -3.93
C PRO A 43 3.03 -0.26 -2.50
N SER A 44 2.14 -0.73 -1.63
CA SER A 44 1.80 -0.10 -0.36
C SER A 44 3.03 0.38 0.39
N GLY A 45 3.20 1.71 0.37
CA GLY A 45 4.11 2.45 1.23
C GLY A 45 3.70 2.27 2.68
N LEU A 46 4.66 2.43 3.59
CA LEU A 46 4.51 2.23 5.03
C LEU A 46 3.12 2.62 5.56
N LEU A 47 2.59 1.81 6.45
CA LEU A 47 1.41 2.20 7.21
C LEU A 47 1.82 3.35 8.14
N ALA A 48 1.17 4.51 7.99
CA ALA A 48 1.46 5.70 8.81
C ALA A 48 1.32 5.41 10.32
N PHE A 49 0.41 4.51 10.70
CA PHE A 49 0.13 4.20 12.09
C PHE A 49 1.30 3.48 12.81
N PRO A 50 1.87 2.37 12.29
CA PRO A 50 3.11 1.80 12.81
C PRO A 50 4.29 2.79 12.86
N VAL A 51 4.44 3.66 11.86
CA VAL A 51 5.50 4.69 11.85
C VAL A 51 5.32 5.67 13.00
N PHE A 52 4.10 6.16 13.19
CA PHE A 52 3.75 7.06 14.29
C PHE A 52 4.01 6.39 15.65
N GLY A 53 3.59 5.13 15.83
CA GLY A 53 3.79 4.37 17.06
C GLY A 53 5.26 4.14 17.39
N ALA A 54 6.07 3.73 16.40
CA ALA A 54 7.51 3.57 16.57
C ALA A 54 8.19 4.92 16.91
N GLY A 55 7.73 5.99 16.27
CA GLY A 55 8.15 7.35 16.53
C GLY A 55 7.87 7.80 17.96
N LEU A 56 6.68 7.54 18.49
CA LEU A 56 6.33 7.84 19.89
C LEU A 56 7.21 7.06 20.86
N GLY A 57 7.50 5.79 20.57
CA GLY A 57 8.43 4.98 21.37
C GLY A 57 9.83 5.58 21.39
N GLY A 58 10.36 5.97 20.23
CA GLY A 58 11.65 6.66 20.13
C GLY A 58 11.68 8.01 20.86
N LEU A 59 10.60 8.80 20.75
CA LEU A 59 10.46 10.07 21.47
C LEU A 59 10.46 9.86 22.98
N ALA A 60 9.78 8.81 23.48
CA ALA A 60 9.79 8.47 24.90
C ALA A 60 11.20 8.12 25.40
N LEU A 61 12.00 7.39 24.62
CA LEU A 61 13.40 7.08 24.96
C LEU A 61 14.27 8.34 25.03
N LEU A 62 14.03 9.33 24.17
CA LEU A 62 14.73 10.62 24.20
C LEU A 62 14.34 11.47 25.41
N LEU A 63 13.07 11.40 25.83
CA LEU A 63 12.56 12.18 26.97
C LEU A 63 12.99 11.61 28.31
N LEU A 64 13.16 10.30 28.42
CA LEU A 64 13.53 9.64 29.67
C LEU A 64 14.76 10.29 30.35
N PRO A 65 15.93 10.44 29.70
CA PRO A 65 17.10 11.06 30.34
C PRO A 65 16.88 12.55 30.66
N LEU A 66 16.09 13.27 29.84
CA LEU A 66 15.80 14.70 30.06
C LEU A 66 14.94 14.93 31.30
N LEU A 67 14.09 13.95 31.64
CA LEU A 67 13.20 14.00 32.81
C LEU A 67 13.84 13.42 34.07
N THR A 68 14.77 12.46 33.94
CA THR A 68 15.37 11.78 35.10
C THR A 68 16.71 12.37 35.54
N MET A 69 17.41 13.15 34.70
CA MET A 69 18.70 13.74 35.07
C MET A 69 18.52 15.09 35.79
N PRO A 70 19.01 15.23 37.04
CA PRO A 70 18.81 16.43 37.85
C PRO A 70 19.53 17.70 37.34
N ARG A 71 20.42 17.55 36.36
CA ARG A 71 21.21 18.65 35.77
C ARG A 71 20.59 19.23 34.49
N ILE A 72 19.47 18.69 34.02
CA ILE A 72 18.83 19.12 32.78
C ILE A 72 17.66 20.03 33.12
N ALA A 73 17.64 21.22 32.51
CA ALA A 73 16.56 22.16 32.71
C ALA A 73 15.28 21.63 32.07
N GLY A 74 14.18 21.57 32.84
CA GLY A 74 12.94 20.90 32.43
C GLY A 74 12.28 21.45 31.14
N TRP A 75 12.62 22.68 30.74
CA TRP A 75 12.17 23.25 29.45
C TRP A 75 12.76 22.51 28.25
N GLY A 76 13.92 21.86 28.39
CA GLY A 76 14.52 21.03 27.35
C GLY A 76 13.67 19.79 27.03
N ALA A 77 13.09 19.15 28.04
CA ALA A 77 12.16 18.04 27.84
C ALA A 77 10.89 18.49 27.10
N LEU A 78 10.34 19.65 27.47
CA LEU A 78 9.18 20.22 26.79
C LEU A 78 9.48 20.52 25.31
N LEU A 79 10.62 21.14 25.01
CA LEU A 79 11.03 21.41 23.63
C LEU A 79 11.19 20.14 22.81
N VAL A 80 11.88 19.12 23.34
CA VAL A 80 12.06 17.83 22.67
C VAL A 80 10.72 17.14 22.43
N TRP A 81 9.80 17.21 23.40
CA TRP A 81 8.47 16.64 23.25
C TRP A 81 7.66 17.33 22.14
N VAL A 82 7.58 18.66 22.15
CA VAL A 82 6.81 19.43 21.15
C VAL A 82 7.40 19.26 19.75
N THR A 83 8.72 19.41 19.61
CA THR A 83 9.39 19.27 18.30
C THR A 83 9.34 17.85 17.78
N GLY A 84 9.50 16.85 18.66
CA GLY A 84 9.35 15.44 18.33
C GLY A 84 7.94 15.11 17.86
N LEU A 85 6.89 15.53 18.58
CA LEU A 85 5.51 15.33 18.15
C LEU A 85 5.19 16.01 16.82
N ALA A 86 5.65 17.25 16.61
CA ALA A 86 5.47 17.96 15.36
C ALA A 86 6.14 17.23 14.19
N ALA A 87 7.39 16.77 14.37
CA ALA A 87 8.10 15.98 13.37
C ALA A 87 7.37 14.66 13.05
N LEU A 88 6.88 13.95 14.07
CA LEU A 88 6.11 12.71 13.89
C LEU A 88 4.79 12.95 13.16
N ALA A 89 4.08 14.04 13.46
CA ALA A 89 2.85 14.42 12.77
C ALA A 89 3.12 14.70 11.29
N VAL A 90 4.16 15.47 10.97
CA VAL A 90 4.56 15.76 9.58
C VAL A 90 4.95 14.49 8.82
N LEU A 91 5.77 13.63 9.43
CA LEU A 91 6.20 12.37 8.81
C LEU A 91 5.00 11.43 8.57
N SER A 92 4.13 11.28 9.57
CA SER A 92 2.97 10.39 9.48
C SER A 92 1.94 10.92 8.49
N ALA A 93 1.72 12.23 8.43
CA ALA A 93 0.90 12.87 7.41
C ALA A 93 1.50 12.68 6.02
N GLY A 94 2.81 12.84 5.85
CA GLY A 94 3.50 12.59 4.58
C GLY A 94 3.36 11.15 4.11
N VAL A 95 3.43 10.18 5.03
CA VAL A 95 3.17 8.76 4.72
C VAL A 95 1.70 8.52 4.37
N ALA A 96 0.76 9.06 5.16
CA ALA A 96 -0.68 8.89 4.93
C ALA A 96 -1.17 9.51 3.62
N LEU A 97 -0.59 10.65 3.23
CA LEU A 97 -0.86 11.33 1.97
C LEU A 97 -0.12 10.70 0.78
N GLY A 98 0.70 9.67 1.01
CA GLY A 98 1.47 9.00 -0.04
C GLY A 98 2.63 9.83 -0.59
N TRP A 99 3.07 10.87 0.13
CA TRP A 99 4.19 11.73 -0.28
C TRP A 99 5.54 11.00 -0.23
N LEU A 100 5.67 10.01 0.65
CA LEU A 100 6.85 9.17 0.78
C LEU A 100 6.66 7.86 0.01
N ALA A 101 6.98 7.88 -1.29
CA ALA A 101 7.22 6.67 -2.06
C ALA A 101 8.53 6.04 -1.56
N LEU A 102 8.46 5.26 -0.48
CA LEU A 102 9.62 4.58 0.08
C LEU A 102 9.97 3.38 -0.79
N GLY A 103 10.68 3.66 -1.88
CA GLY A 103 11.37 2.69 -2.73
C GLY A 103 10.51 1.96 -3.77
N GLY A 104 9.18 2.03 -3.68
CA GLY A 104 8.28 1.46 -4.69
C GLY A 104 8.03 2.44 -5.83
N GLY A 105 8.55 2.14 -7.02
CA GLY A 105 8.14 2.82 -8.24
C GLY A 105 6.62 2.69 -8.45
N MET A 106 6.02 3.65 -9.15
CA MET A 106 4.61 3.56 -9.54
C MET A 106 4.41 2.25 -10.32
N GLY A 107 3.66 1.32 -9.75
CA GLY A 107 3.33 0.05 -10.37
C GLY A 107 2.18 0.22 -11.34
N GLU A 108 2.16 -0.57 -12.40
CA GLU A 108 0.99 -0.71 -13.28
C GLU A 108 0.44 -2.11 -13.09
N ASP A 109 -0.87 -2.22 -12.90
CA ASP A 109 -1.57 -3.48 -12.87
C ASP A 109 -2.90 -3.37 -13.63
N ALA A 110 -3.67 -4.45 -13.72
CA ALA A 110 -4.91 -4.42 -14.46
C ALA A 110 -6.00 -5.30 -13.86
N ASN A 111 -7.23 -4.79 -13.90
CA ASN A 111 -8.44 -5.55 -13.62
C ASN A 111 -8.93 -6.22 -14.92
N LEU A 112 -9.45 -7.44 -14.78
CA LEU A 112 -10.18 -8.11 -15.87
C LEU A 112 -11.68 -7.96 -15.66
N ILE A 113 -12.37 -7.45 -16.68
CA ILE A 113 -13.81 -7.28 -16.69
C ILE A 113 -14.38 -8.24 -17.74
N ALA A 114 -15.05 -9.31 -17.29
CA ALA A 114 -15.65 -10.29 -18.18
C ALA A 114 -17.17 -10.15 -18.23
N THR A 115 -17.74 -10.02 -19.43
CA THR A 115 -19.17 -9.82 -19.68
C THR A 115 -19.67 -10.83 -20.71
N ARG A 116 -20.86 -11.42 -20.49
CA ARG A 116 -21.45 -12.44 -21.39
C ARG A 116 -22.50 -11.88 -22.36
N SER A 117 -23.05 -10.69 -22.09
CA SER A 117 -24.09 -10.09 -22.93
C SER A 117 -23.87 -8.59 -23.10
N SER A 118 -24.53 -8.02 -24.11
CA SER A 118 -24.62 -6.56 -24.32
C SER A 118 -25.58 -5.87 -23.34
N ALA A 119 -26.24 -6.65 -22.45
CA ALA A 119 -27.10 -6.09 -21.43
C ALA A 119 -26.27 -5.38 -20.35
N PRO A 120 -26.79 -4.30 -19.74
CA PRO A 120 -26.07 -3.59 -18.69
C PRO A 120 -25.68 -4.53 -17.54
N VAL A 121 -24.40 -4.49 -17.15
CA VAL A 121 -23.82 -5.33 -16.09
C VAL A 121 -24.54 -5.07 -14.77
N ARG A 122 -25.22 -6.08 -14.23
CA ARG A 122 -25.95 -5.97 -12.96
C ARG A 122 -25.16 -6.44 -11.73
N ARG A 123 -24.11 -7.24 -11.94
CA ARG A 123 -23.31 -7.85 -10.88
C ARG A 123 -21.86 -7.94 -11.31
N TRP A 124 -20.97 -7.51 -10.44
CA TRP A 124 -19.53 -7.64 -10.60
C TRP A 124 -19.05 -8.79 -9.73
N ILE A 125 -18.37 -9.76 -10.33
CA ILE A 125 -17.63 -10.76 -9.56
C ILE A 125 -16.17 -10.31 -9.63
N VAL A 126 -15.70 -9.73 -8.53
CA VAL A 126 -14.29 -9.36 -8.40
C VAL A 126 -13.53 -10.61 -7.99
N ALA A 127 -12.70 -11.12 -8.87
CA ALA A 127 -11.75 -12.18 -8.56
C ALA A 127 -10.37 -11.55 -8.50
N HIS A 128 -9.72 -11.65 -7.33
CA HIS A 128 -8.30 -11.36 -7.23
C HIS A 128 -7.56 -12.56 -7.82
N LEU A 129 -6.87 -12.31 -8.93
CA LEU A 129 -6.02 -13.32 -9.55
C LEU A 129 -4.83 -13.60 -8.67
#